data_AF-A0AAU0S4J4-F1
#
_entry.id   AF-A0AAU0S4J4-F1
#
_cell.length_a   1.000
_cell.length_b   1.000
_cell.length_c   1.000
_cell.angle_alpha   90.00
_cell.angle_beta   90.00
_cell.angle_gamma   90.00
#
_symmetry.space_group_name_H-M   'P 1'
#
loop_
_entity.id
_entity.type
_entity.pdbx_description
1 polymer ?
#
loop_
_entity_poly.entity_id
_entity_poly.type
_entity_poly.pdbx_seq_one_letter_code
_entity_poly.pdbx_strand_id
1 'polypeptide(L)'
;MTADGAYFKLPKLPPPSLSSDVVVTRRADRLARKNSAAAAAKKTLKTRLDVSFDMGRRFVFVGRGIDTGLAGSLRLRSIDGSPLQAIGSIRTVKAVYEGYGQQLAIERGILNFQGAPTNPGLNIRALRQGVAVEAGVEVVGTVAAPKVHLVSEPEVPDTEKLSWLVLGRGSRQFFHIEHIDRS
;
A
#
# COMPACT_ATOMS: atom_id res chain seq x y z
N MET A 1 0.93 -15.69 23.97
CA MET A 1 2.19 -14.91 24.03
C MET A 1 1.87 -13.51 23.50
N THR A 2 1.92 -12.51 24.35
CA THR A 2 1.76 -11.10 23.99
C THR A 2 3.12 -10.56 23.58
N ALA A 3 3.26 -10.11 22.34
CA ALA A 3 4.48 -9.44 21.88
C ALA A 3 4.42 -7.96 22.27
N ASP A 4 5.43 -7.46 22.98
CA ASP A 4 5.44 -6.09 23.55
C ASP A 4 5.80 -5.01 22.50
N GLY A 5 6.30 -5.41 21.32
CA GLY A 5 6.52 -4.50 20.19
C GLY A 5 7.37 -5.12 19.07
N ALA A 6 7.31 -4.51 17.89
CA ALA A 6 8.15 -4.88 16.75
C ALA A 6 8.45 -3.64 15.88
N TYR A 7 9.67 -3.60 15.32
CA TYR A 7 10.12 -2.55 14.41
C TYR A 7 10.61 -3.19 13.11
N PHE A 8 10.00 -2.82 11.98
CA PHE A 8 10.34 -3.36 10.66
C PHE A 8 10.88 -2.25 9.77
N LYS A 9 12.12 -2.43 9.25
CA LYS A 9 12.74 -1.49 8.31
C LYS A 9 12.95 -2.09 6.93
N LEU A 10 12.38 -1.50 5.89
CA LEU A 10 12.68 -1.87 4.49
C LEU A 10 13.37 -0.71 3.72
N PRO A 11 14.37 -1.01 2.88
CA PRO A 11 15.02 -0.01 2.03
C PRO A 11 14.05 0.62 1.01
N LYS A 12 14.36 1.83 0.54
CA LYS A 12 13.57 2.56 -0.46
C LYS A 12 13.61 1.83 -1.81
N LEU A 13 12.48 1.77 -2.52
CA LEU A 13 12.42 1.26 -3.89
C LEU A 13 12.99 2.30 -4.86
N PRO A 14 13.71 1.89 -5.92
CA PRO A 14 14.04 2.79 -7.03
C PRO A 14 12.75 3.27 -7.70
N PRO A 15 12.75 4.47 -8.32
CA PRO A 15 11.58 5.02 -9.00
C PRO A 15 11.11 4.13 -10.17
N PRO A 16 9.80 4.10 -10.50
CA PRO A 16 9.28 3.30 -11.59
C PRO A 16 9.75 3.90 -12.91
N SER A 17 10.52 3.13 -13.66
CA SER A 17 10.84 3.41 -15.05
C SER A 17 9.92 2.60 -15.96
N LEU A 18 9.40 3.27 -17.00
CA LEU A 18 8.70 2.62 -18.12
C LEU A 18 9.63 1.64 -18.85
N SER A 19 9.04 0.61 -19.45
CA SER A 19 9.71 -0.55 -20.07
C SER A 19 10.86 -0.14 -21.01
N SER A 20 12.05 -0.69 -20.75
CA SER A 20 13.06 -0.86 -21.78
C SER A 20 13.16 -2.35 -22.07
N ASP A 21 12.51 -2.76 -23.16
CA ASP A 21 12.82 -3.99 -23.87
C ASP A 21 14.30 -3.93 -24.28
N VAL A 22 15.12 -4.83 -23.73
CA VAL A 22 16.51 -5.05 -24.16
C VAL A 22 16.85 -6.52 -23.98
N VAL A 23 17.13 -7.16 -25.11
CA VAL A 23 17.67 -8.51 -25.26
C VAL A 23 19.10 -8.55 -24.72
N VAL A 24 19.42 -9.53 -23.85
CA VAL A 24 20.80 -9.96 -23.59
C VAL A 24 20.98 -11.43 -23.96
N THR A 25 21.51 -11.58 -25.16
CA THR A 25 22.31 -12.64 -25.78
C THR A 25 22.86 -13.72 -24.84
N ARG A 26 22.40 -14.96 -25.04
CA ARG A 26 23.20 -16.21 -25.14
C ARG A 26 24.40 -16.37 -24.18
N ARG A 27 24.21 -16.05 -22.89
CA ARG A 27 25.09 -16.49 -21.78
C ARG A 27 24.32 -16.94 -20.54
N ALA A 28 23.00 -16.69 -20.51
CA ALA A 28 22.10 -17.03 -19.40
C ALA A 28 21.83 -18.55 -19.26
N ASP A 29 22.01 -19.34 -20.32
CA ASP A 29 21.67 -20.78 -20.30
C ASP A 29 22.60 -21.60 -19.40
N ARG A 30 23.83 -21.12 -19.13
CA ARG A 30 24.78 -21.85 -18.27
C ARG A 30 24.60 -21.55 -16.78
N LEU A 31 24.05 -20.39 -16.42
CA LEU A 31 23.71 -20.03 -15.04
C LEU A 31 22.31 -20.49 -14.63
N ALA A 32 21.38 -20.61 -15.58
CA ALA A 32 20.05 -21.18 -15.34
C ALA A 32 20.13 -22.66 -14.90
N ARG A 33 21.02 -23.47 -15.51
CA ARG A 33 21.13 -24.90 -15.16
C ARG A 33 21.74 -25.18 -13.78
N LYS A 34 22.55 -24.25 -13.24
CA LYS A 34 23.15 -24.41 -11.90
C LYS A 34 22.20 -23.96 -10.77
N ASN A 35 21.21 -23.11 -11.08
CA ASN A 35 20.21 -22.66 -10.11
C ASN A 35 18.93 -23.51 -10.12
N SER A 36 18.65 -24.27 -11.19
CA SER A 36 17.52 -25.22 -11.22
C SER A 36 17.71 -26.47 -10.36
N ALA A 37 18.93 -26.76 -9.90
CA ALA A 37 19.21 -27.85 -8.95
C ALA A 37 19.14 -27.43 -7.47
N ALA A 38 19.11 -26.11 -7.19
CA ALA A 38 18.94 -25.57 -5.83
C ALA A 38 17.49 -25.11 -5.54
N ALA A 39 16.62 -25.07 -6.55
CA ALA A 39 15.22 -24.67 -6.44
C ALA A 39 14.25 -25.82 -6.09
N ALA A 40 14.76 -27.02 -5.80
CA ALA A 40 13.95 -28.21 -5.52
C ALA A 40 14.11 -28.75 -4.08
N ALA A 41 14.43 -27.89 -3.12
CA ALA A 41 14.25 -28.20 -1.71
C ALA A 41 13.31 -27.17 -1.07
N LYS A 42 12.02 -27.23 -1.45
CA LYS A 42 10.96 -26.79 -0.53
C LYS A 42 11.09 -27.68 0.70
N LYS A 43 11.92 -27.27 1.65
CA LYS A 43 12.01 -27.88 2.97
C LYS A 43 10.65 -27.61 3.60
N THR A 44 9.72 -28.53 3.40
CA THR A 44 8.45 -28.56 4.11
C THR A 44 8.84 -28.70 5.57
N LEU A 45 8.88 -27.58 6.28
CA LEU A 45 9.01 -27.56 7.72
C LEU A 45 7.84 -28.40 8.22
N LYS A 46 8.13 -29.63 8.66
CA LYS A 46 7.19 -30.47 9.42
C LYS A 46 7.10 -29.85 10.80
N THR A 47 6.40 -28.73 10.85
CA THR A 47 6.30 -27.90 12.05
C THR A 47 4.88 -27.38 12.11
N ARG A 48 4.11 -27.90 13.06
CA ARG A 48 2.86 -27.29 13.47
C ARG A 48 3.18 -25.94 14.10
N LEU A 49 2.77 -24.87 13.44
CA LEU A 49 2.91 -23.49 13.90
C LEU A 49 1.51 -22.93 14.17
N ASP A 50 1.32 -22.33 15.33
CA ASP A 50 0.12 -21.53 15.63
C ASP A 50 0.56 -20.35 16.49
N VAL A 51 0.70 -19.19 15.87
CA VAL A 51 1.19 -17.97 16.51
C VAL A 51 0.14 -16.89 16.33
N SER A 52 -0.25 -16.24 17.42
CA SER A 52 -1.14 -15.09 17.38
C SER A 52 -0.37 -13.85 17.81
N PHE A 53 -0.49 -12.80 17.02
CA PHE A 53 0.06 -11.48 17.29
C PHE A 53 -1.09 -10.53 17.58
N ASP A 54 -1.01 -9.86 18.72
CA ASP A 54 -1.84 -8.70 19.04
C ASP A 54 -0.96 -7.46 18.89
N MET A 55 -1.29 -6.64 17.90
CA MET A 55 -0.59 -5.41 17.57
C MET A 55 -1.24 -4.28 18.39
N GLY A 56 -0.61 -3.99 19.52
CA GLY A 56 -0.96 -2.86 20.38
C GLY A 56 -0.27 -1.55 19.94
N ARG A 57 -0.10 -0.61 20.86
CA ARG A 57 0.43 0.75 20.58
C ARG A 57 1.92 0.82 20.19
N ARG A 58 2.64 -0.30 20.21
CA ARG A 58 4.11 -0.37 20.09
C ARG A 58 4.61 -1.02 18.80
N PHE A 59 3.71 -1.39 17.90
CA PHE A 59 4.10 -1.92 16.61
C PHE A 59 4.28 -0.77 15.64
N VAL A 60 5.48 -0.65 15.08
CA VAL A 60 5.83 0.42 14.14
C VAL A 60 6.46 -0.20 12.90
N PHE A 61 6.06 0.31 11.74
CA PHE A 61 6.58 -0.09 10.45
C PHE A 61 7.16 1.14 9.74
N VAL A 62 8.42 1.05 9.33
CA VAL A 62 9.13 2.09 8.60
C VAL A 62 9.80 1.50 7.37
N GLY A 63 9.23 1.65 6.18
CA GLY A 63 9.86 1.09 5.01
C GLY A 63 9.15 1.42 3.71
N ARG A 64 9.91 1.39 2.61
CA ARG A 64 9.39 1.70 1.27
C ARG A 64 8.64 3.03 1.19
N GLY A 65 9.08 4.01 1.98
CA GLY A 65 8.43 5.33 2.08
C GLY A 65 7.28 5.41 3.09
N ILE A 66 6.84 4.31 3.70
CA ILE A 66 5.78 4.32 4.71
C ILE A 66 6.40 4.44 6.11
N ASP A 67 5.86 5.33 6.95
CA ASP A 67 6.04 5.37 8.40
C ASP A 67 4.66 5.27 9.06
N THR A 68 4.45 4.25 9.90
CA THR A 68 3.15 4.01 10.53
C THR A 68 3.26 3.20 11.81
N GLY A 69 2.38 3.50 12.78
CA GLY A 69 2.01 2.54 13.79
C GLY A 69 1.10 1.46 13.21
N LEU A 70 1.11 0.25 13.77
CA LEU A 70 0.23 -0.84 13.39
C LEU A 70 -0.64 -1.24 14.57
N ALA A 71 -1.92 -1.55 14.29
CA ALA A 71 -2.84 -2.08 15.28
C ALA A 71 -3.68 -3.23 14.70
N GLY A 72 -4.19 -4.11 15.55
CA GLY A 72 -5.06 -5.22 15.15
C GLY A 72 -4.52 -6.57 15.60
N SER A 73 -4.96 -7.65 14.96
CA SER A 73 -4.57 -9.00 15.36
C SER A 73 -4.33 -9.88 14.14
N LEU A 74 -3.30 -10.72 14.20
CA LEU A 74 -2.95 -11.65 13.14
C LEU A 74 -2.63 -13.02 13.74
N ARG A 75 -3.32 -14.07 13.28
CA ARG A 75 -3.01 -15.46 13.61
C ARG A 75 -2.39 -16.14 12.41
N LEU A 76 -1.17 -16.65 12.59
CA LEU A 76 -0.45 -17.45 11.63
C LEU A 76 -0.53 -18.93 12.02
N ARG A 77 -1.01 -19.76 11.11
CA ARG A 77 -1.13 -21.20 11.32
C ARG A 77 -0.52 -21.98 10.17
N SER A 78 0.30 -22.96 10.48
CA SER A 78 0.72 -24.00 9.52
C SER A 78 0.59 -25.35 10.20
N ILE A 79 0.01 -26.30 9.47
CA ILE A 79 -0.05 -27.71 9.87
C ILE A 79 0.84 -28.49 8.91
N ASP A 80 1.42 -29.60 9.37
CA ASP A 80 2.44 -30.34 8.66
C ASP A 80 2.14 -30.52 7.16
N GLY A 81 3.01 -29.98 6.31
CA GLY A 81 2.88 -30.07 4.84
C GLY A 81 1.89 -29.09 4.20
N SER A 82 1.11 -28.32 4.97
CA SER A 82 0.19 -27.30 4.45
C SER A 82 0.83 -25.92 4.35
N PRO A 83 0.46 -25.11 3.34
CA PRO A 83 0.91 -23.73 3.25
C PRO A 83 0.57 -22.91 4.50
N LEU A 84 1.45 -21.98 4.86
CA LEU A 84 1.20 -21.03 5.95
C LEU A 84 -0.08 -20.24 5.67
N GLN A 85 -0.98 -20.23 6.65
CA GLN A 85 -2.23 -19.49 6.63
C GLN A 85 -2.17 -18.33 7.61
N ALA A 86 -2.81 -17.22 7.26
CA ALA A 86 -2.93 -16.01 8.04
C ALA A 86 -4.39 -15.59 8.10
N ILE A 87 -4.88 -15.31 9.31
CA ILE A 87 -6.24 -14.84 9.56
C ILE A 87 -6.17 -13.64 10.48
N GLY A 88 -6.84 -12.56 10.11
CA GLY A 88 -6.94 -11.37 10.95
C GLY A 88 -6.95 -10.07 10.14
N SER A 89 -6.80 -8.95 10.83
CA SER A 89 -6.77 -7.63 10.23
C SER A 89 -5.71 -6.77 10.89
N ILE A 90 -4.96 -6.04 10.07
CA ILE A 90 -3.98 -5.04 10.50
C ILE A 90 -4.45 -3.71 9.95
N ARG A 91 -4.45 -2.69 10.81
CA ARG A 91 -4.71 -1.30 10.43
C ARG A 91 -3.52 -0.41 10.75
N THR A 92 -3.33 0.61 9.93
CA THR A 92 -2.35 1.66 10.16
C THR A 92 -2.87 2.67 11.20
N VAL A 93 -1.95 3.28 11.95
CA VAL A 93 -2.23 4.32 12.95
C VAL A 93 -1.24 5.46 12.75
N LYS A 94 -1.74 6.68 12.49
CA LYS A 94 -0.94 7.88 12.23
C LYS A 94 0.13 7.62 11.17
N ALA A 95 -0.33 7.36 9.96
CA ALA A 95 0.49 6.81 8.90
C ALA A 95 0.79 7.84 7.83
N VAL A 96 2.03 7.87 7.38
CA VAL A 96 2.51 8.79 6.34
C VAL A 96 3.24 7.98 5.28
N TYR A 97 3.01 8.33 4.02
CA TYR A 97 3.73 7.80 2.88
C TYR A 97 4.50 8.91 2.17
N GLU A 98 5.79 8.69 1.98
CA GLU A 98 6.70 9.54 1.24
C GLU A 98 7.24 8.80 0.02
N GLY A 99 6.85 9.28 -1.17
CA GLY A 99 7.28 8.71 -2.43
C GLY A 99 7.15 9.71 -3.56
N TYR A 100 8.04 9.63 -4.55
CA TYR A 100 7.98 10.45 -5.77
C TYR A 100 7.94 11.97 -5.51
N GLY A 101 8.60 12.42 -4.44
CA GLY A 101 8.65 13.83 -4.04
C GLY A 101 7.37 14.34 -3.39
N GLN A 102 6.40 13.47 -3.10
CA GLN A 102 5.14 13.81 -2.43
C GLN A 102 5.03 13.09 -1.09
N GLN A 103 4.45 13.79 -0.12
CA GLN A 103 4.06 13.26 1.17
C GLN A 103 2.54 13.14 1.21
N LEU A 104 2.02 11.94 1.50
CA LEU A 104 0.61 11.64 1.60
C LEU A 104 0.31 11.12 3.01
N ALA A 105 -0.70 11.69 3.66
CA ALA A 105 -1.23 11.15 4.90
C ALA A 105 -2.13 9.96 4.57
N ILE A 106 -1.86 8.80 5.17
CA ILE A 106 -2.72 7.62 5.04
C ILE A 106 -3.82 7.75 6.10
N GLU A 107 -5.02 8.15 5.66
CA GLU A 107 -6.20 8.24 6.51
C GLU A 107 -6.71 6.86 6.92
N ARG A 108 -6.58 5.91 6.00
CA ARG A 108 -7.10 4.56 6.16
C ARG A 108 -6.14 3.60 5.51
N GLY A 109 -5.63 2.63 6.25
CA GLY A 109 -4.78 1.57 5.70
C GLY A 109 -5.10 0.25 6.37
N ILE A 110 -5.97 -0.55 5.75
CA ILE A 110 -6.44 -1.83 6.30
C ILE A 110 -5.92 -2.96 5.42
N LEU A 111 -5.32 -3.96 6.06
CA LEU A 111 -4.89 -5.21 5.46
C LEU A 111 -5.66 -6.36 6.10
N ASN A 112 -6.43 -7.08 5.30
CA ASN A 112 -7.24 -8.21 5.75
C ASN A 112 -6.62 -9.53 5.28
N PHE A 113 -6.34 -10.42 6.22
CA PHE A 113 -5.71 -11.71 5.97
C PHE A 113 -6.76 -12.80 6.08
N GLN A 114 -6.87 -13.60 5.02
CA GLN A 114 -7.81 -14.72 4.92
C GLN A 114 -7.22 -15.82 4.03
N GLY A 115 -6.08 -16.36 4.42
CA GLY A 115 -5.40 -17.41 3.67
C GLY A 115 -3.90 -17.18 3.56
N ALA A 116 -3.38 -17.04 2.34
CA ALA A 116 -1.95 -16.82 2.15
C ALA A 116 -1.49 -15.48 2.77
N PRO A 117 -0.48 -15.45 3.67
CA PRO A 117 0.02 -14.21 4.28
C PRO A 117 0.62 -13.23 3.25
N THR A 118 1.02 -13.71 2.09
CA THR A 118 1.61 -12.90 1.02
C THR A 118 0.57 -12.19 0.17
N ASN A 119 -0.71 -12.51 0.30
CA ASN A 119 -1.78 -11.92 -0.51
C ASN A 119 -2.99 -11.44 0.34
N PRO A 120 -2.79 -10.48 1.26
CA PRO A 120 -3.91 -9.88 1.98
C PRO A 120 -4.79 -9.05 1.05
N GLY A 121 -6.04 -8.88 1.47
CA GLY A 121 -6.92 -7.84 0.97
C GLY A 121 -6.43 -6.46 1.39
N LEU A 122 -6.46 -5.51 0.47
CA LEU A 122 -6.02 -4.14 0.66
C LEU A 122 -7.23 -3.20 0.67
N ASN A 123 -7.21 -2.24 1.59
CA ASN A 123 -8.12 -1.12 1.55
C ASN A 123 -7.43 0.11 2.15
N ILE A 124 -6.84 0.92 1.29
CA ILE A 124 -5.92 2.00 1.65
C ILE A 124 -6.38 3.30 0.98
N ARG A 125 -6.49 4.38 1.72
CA ARG A 125 -6.74 5.74 1.22
C ARG A 125 -5.68 6.68 1.78
N ALA A 126 -5.01 7.42 0.89
CA ALA A 126 -3.98 8.37 1.26
C ALA A 126 -4.18 9.70 0.51
N LEU A 127 -4.16 10.81 1.24
CA LEU A 127 -4.42 12.15 0.71
C LEU A 127 -3.25 13.10 0.99
N ARG A 128 -3.05 14.06 0.10
CA ARG A 128 -2.16 15.19 0.35
C ARG A 128 -2.91 16.24 1.16
N GLN A 129 -2.58 16.33 2.45
CA GLN A 129 -3.26 17.25 3.37
C GLN A 129 -2.73 18.68 3.29
N GLY A 130 -3.54 19.65 3.72
CA GLY A 130 -3.11 21.03 3.93
C GLY A 130 -3.07 21.89 2.67
N VAL A 131 -3.86 21.53 1.66
CA VAL A 131 -4.03 22.30 0.41
C VAL A 131 -5.50 22.43 0.07
N ALA A 132 -5.85 23.38 -0.81
CA ALA A 132 -7.24 23.69 -1.16
C ALA A 132 -8.00 22.50 -1.80
N VAL A 133 -7.28 21.56 -2.44
CA VAL A 133 -7.83 20.32 -2.97
C VAL A 133 -6.92 19.17 -2.56
N GLU A 134 -7.42 18.29 -1.70
CA GLU A 134 -6.69 17.16 -1.16
C GLU A 134 -6.76 16.00 -2.14
N ALA A 135 -5.89 16.02 -3.15
CA ALA A 135 -5.74 14.91 -4.08
C ALA A 135 -5.00 13.75 -3.43
N GLY A 136 -5.34 12.53 -3.84
CA GLY A 136 -4.77 11.33 -3.27
C GLY A 136 -5.06 10.06 -4.06
N VAL A 137 -4.80 8.94 -3.41
CA VAL A 137 -4.88 7.61 -4.00
C VAL A 137 -5.67 6.69 -3.08
N GLU A 138 -6.56 5.91 -3.69
CA GLU A 138 -7.22 4.78 -3.05
C GLU A 138 -6.77 3.47 -3.70
N VAL A 139 -6.42 2.49 -2.88
CA VAL A 139 -5.96 1.17 -3.29
C VAL A 139 -6.84 0.11 -2.64
N VAL A 140 -7.49 -0.71 -3.48
CA VAL A 140 -8.39 -1.78 -3.07
C VAL A 140 -8.03 -3.10 -3.76
N GLY A 141 -8.65 -4.21 -3.33
CA GLY A 141 -8.45 -5.52 -3.92
C GLY A 141 -7.50 -6.38 -3.09
N THR A 142 -6.54 -7.06 -3.73
CA THR A 142 -5.54 -7.89 -3.03
C THR A 142 -4.14 -7.48 -3.45
N VAL A 143 -3.10 -7.86 -2.71
CA VAL A 143 -1.71 -7.58 -3.10
C VAL A 143 -1.36 -8.15 -4.48
N ALA A 144 -1.92 -9.30 -4.86
CA ALA A 144 -1.70 -9.94 -6.16
C ALA A 144 -2.49 -9.27 -7.29
N ALA A 145 -3.62 -8.62 -6.98
CA ALA A 145 -4.46 -7.93 -7.94
C ALA A 145 -4.95 -6.59 -7.34
N PRO A 146 -4.06 -5.60 -7.18
CA PRO A 146 -4.43 -4.31 -6.63
C PRO A 146 -5.16 -3.47 -7.68
N LYS A 147 -6.17 -2.73 -7.26
CA LYS A 147 -6.85 -1.70 -8.06
C LYS A 147 -6.55 -0.35 -7.45
N VAL A 148 -6.11 0.59 -8.27
CA VAL A 148 -5.68 1.92 -7.85
C VAL A 148 -6.60 2.96 -8.47
N HIS A 149 -7.14 3.85 -7.64
CA HIS A 149 -8.03 4.94 -8.03
C HIS A 149 -7.45 6.27 -7.55
N LEU A 150 -7.60 7.32 -8.35
CA LEU A 150 -7.28 8.68 -7.94
C LEU A 150 -8.51 9.30 -7.27
N VAL A 151 -8.32 9.87 -6.10
CA VAL A 151 -9.38 10.50 -5.30
C VAL A 151 -9.02 11.96 -5.02
N SER A 152 -10.02 12.79 -4.76
CA SER A 152 -9.82 14.16 -4.29
C SER A 152 -10.93 14.57 -3.33
N GLU A 153 -10.58 15.37 -2.33
CA GLU A 153 -11.54 16.02 -1.43
C GLU A 153 -11.44 17.55 -1.64
N PRO A 154 -12.52 18.25 -2.05
CA PRO A 154 -13.84 17.74 -2.45
C PRO A 154 -13.82 16.96 -3.79
N GLU A 155 -14.85 16.15 -4.03
CA GLU A 155 -15.01 15.38 -5.27
C GLU A 155 -15.38 16.34 -6.42
N VAL A 156 -14.34 16.84 -7.10
CA VAL A 156 -14.49 17.70 -8.29
C VAL A 156 -14.49 16.84 -9.56
N PRO A 157 -15.07 17.29 -10.69
CA PRO A 157 -14.96 16.59 -11.96
C PRO A 157 -13.50 16.39 -12.38
N ASP A 158 -13.18 15.30 -13.10
CA ASP A 158 -11.79 14.94 -13.47
C ASP A 158 -11.03 16.05 -14.22
N THR A 159 -11.75 16.87 -15.00
CA THR A 159 -11.23 18.06 -15.70
C THR A 159 -10.73 19.16 -14.74
N GLU A 160 -11.31 19.25 -13.55
CA GLU A 160 -10.91 20.17 -12.48
C GLU A 160 -9.78 19.60 -11.61
N LYS A 161 -9.75 18.27 -11.37
CA LYS A 161 -8.65 17.60 -10.65
C LYS A 161 -7.30 17.85 -11.32
N LEU A 162 -7.25 17.74 -12.65
CA LEU A 162 -6.04 18.00 -13.45
C LEU A 162 -5.61 19.47 -13.39
N SER A 163 -6.55 20.41 -13.38
CA SER A 163 -6.25 21.84 -13.25
C SER A 163 -5.64 22.17 -11.88
N TRP A 164 -6.14 21.55 -10.81
CA TRP A 164 -5.53 21.69 -9.48
C TRP A 164 -4.15 21.03 -9.38
N LEU A 165 -3.94 19.89 -10.05
CA LEU A 165 -2.65 19.18 -10.05
C LEU A 165 -1.56 19.88 -10.88
N VAL A 166 -1.93 20.53 -11.99
CA VAL A 166 -0.98 21.17 -12.91
C VAL A 166 -0.83 22.68 -12.65
N LEU A 167 -1.90 23.37 -12.25
CA LEU A 167 -1.96 24.84 -12.22
C LEU A 167 -2.21 25.43 -10.83
N GLY A 168 -2.57 24.59 -9.83
CA GLY A 168 -2.81 25.03 -8.46
C GLY A 168 -4.03 25.94 -8.26
N ARG A 169 -4.97 25.96 -9.22
CA ARG A 169 -6.24 26.70 -9.15
C ARG A 169 -7.32 26.09 -10.04
N GLY A 170 -8.57 26.16 -9.60
CA GLY A 170 -9.75 25.70 -10.35
C GLY A 170 -10.11 26.61 -11.51
N SER A 171 -10.52 26.03 -12.63
CA SER A 171 -10.86 26.72 -13.87
C SER A 171 -12.37 26.97 -13.96
N ARG A 172 -12.96 27.79 -13.09
CA ARG A 172 -14.32 28.34 -13.31
C ARG A 172 -14.67 29.47 -12.33
N GLN A 173 -14.24 30.70 -12.66
CA GLN A 173 -14.96 31.89 -12.22
C GLN A 173 -16.05 32.17 -13.25
N PHE A 174 -17.30 31.91 -12.91
CA PHE A 174 -18.44 32.56 -13.58
C PHE A 174 -19.13 33.44 -12.54
N PHE A 175 -18.92 34.75 -12.66
CA PHE A 175 -19.66 35.77 -11.93
C PHE A 175 -21.13 35.70 -12.35
N HIS A 176 -22.03 35.54 -11.39
CA HIS A 176 -23.45 35.83 -11.57
C HIS A 176 -23.76 37.06 -10.70
N ILE A 177 -24.06 38.19 -11.34
CA ILE A 177 -24.52 39.43 -10.70
C ILE A 177 -25.95 39.62 -11.17
N GLU A 178 -26.92 39.50 -10.25
CA GLU A 178 -28.25 40.13 -10.19
C GLU A 178 -28.94 39.54 -8.94
N HIS A 179 -29.69 40.25 -8.10
CA HIS A 179 -30.67 41.30 -8.38
C HIS A 179 -30.88 42.14 -7.10
N ILE A 180 -31.02 43.46 -7.23
CA ILE A 180 -31.50 44.35 -6.17
C ILE A 180 -33.03 44.42 -6.32
N ASP A 181 -33.76 43.94 -5.32
CA ASP A 181 -35.17 44.30 -5.15
C ASP A 181 -35.29 45.22 -3.92
N ARG A 182 -35.70 46.46 -4.17
CA ARG A 182 -36.21 47.39 -3.15
C ARG A 182 -37.72 47.50 -3.36
N SER A 183 -38.47 47.32 -2.29
CA SER A 183 -39.79 47.90 -2.06
C SER A 183 -39.85 48.37 -0.61
#